data_AF-A0A5E4MWT5-F1
#
_entry.id   AF-A0A5E4MWT5-F1
#
_cell.length_a   1.000
_cell.length_b   1.000
_cell.length_c   1.000
_cell.angle_alpha   90.00
_cell.angle_beta   90.00
_cell.angle_gamma   90.00
#
_symmetry.space_group_name_H-M   'P 1'
#
loop_
_entity.id
_entity.type
_entity.pdbx_description
1 polymer ?
#
loop_
_entity_poly.entity_id
_entity_poly.type
_entity_poly.pdbx_seq_one_letter_code
_entity_poly.pdbx_strand_id
1 'polypeptide(L)'
;MGNRHDQAGHIIADRLGGLATDQRNFFPQNPHLNMGLWSTIENDVYNLVLSSEPVLLSITLLYENQQATRLTTIVFRIQSDTGSYHNNIIEDISNPPAPEDELMKNILSSETRLSNKYG
;
A
#
# COMPACT_ATOMS: atom_id res chain seq x y z
N MET A 1 -8.20 -12.27 -3.04
CA MET A 1 -7.42 -11.26 -2.29
C MET A 1 -7.35 -10.04 -3.18
N GLY A 2 -7.65 -8.86 -2.66
CA GLY A 2 -7.79 -7.65 -3.48
C GLY A 2 -9.06 -7.62 -4.33
N ASN A 3 -9.30 -6.46 -4.94
CA ASN A 3 -10.34 -6.26 -5.94
C ASN A 3 -9.80 -6.56 -7.35
N ARG A 4 -10.71 -6.67 -8.33
CA ARG A 4 -10.35 -7.10 -9.70
C ARG A 4 -9.40 -6.14 -10.42
N HIS A 5 -9.34 -4.88 -9.99
CA HIS A 5 -8.48 -3.85 -10.58
C HIS A 5 -7.22 -3.57 -9.74
N ASP A 6 -7.01 -4.27 -8.63
CA ASP A 6 -5.77 -4.08 -7.87
C ASP A 6 -4.55 -4.58 -8.66
N GLN A 7 -3.44 -3.89 -8.49
CA GLN A 7 -2.11 -4.33 -8.90
C GLN A 7 -1.40 -5.05 -7.76
N ALA A 8 -0.43 -5.90 -8.12
CA ALA A 8 0.50 -6.47 -7.16
C ALA A 8 1.57 -5.44 -6.82
N GLY A 9 1.35 -4.65 -5.77
CA GLY A 9 2.33 -3.70 -5.25
C GLY A 9 3.42 -4.44 -4.49
N HIS A 10 4.69 -4.16 -4.78
CA HIS A 10 5.79 -4.65 -3.96
C HIS A 10 5.77 -3.98 -2.59
N ILE A 11 6.03 -4.71 -1.50
CA ILE A 11 6.23 -4.12 -0.15
C ILE A 11 7.62 -3.48 -0.08
N ILE A 12 8.64 -4.18 -0.58
CA ILE A 12 10.00 -3.68 -0.72
C ILE A 12 10.34 -3.67 -2.21
N ALA A 13 10.83 -2.53 -2.70
CA ALA A 13 11.29 -2.36 -4.06
C ALA A 13 12.41 -3.35 -4.41
N ASP A 14 12.47 -3.80 -5.67
CA ASP A 14 13.55 -4.67 -6.16
C ASP A 14 14.95 -4.04 -5.96
N ARG A 15 15.06 -2.73 -6.22
CA ARG A 15 16.28 -1.93 -5.98
C ARG A 15 16.67 -1.79 -4.50
N LEU A 16 15.77 -2.11 -3.57
CA LEU A 16 16.01 -2.17 -2.12
C LEU A 16 16.18 -3.63 -1.63
N GLY A 17 16.31 -4.59 -2.56
CA GLY A 17 16.49 -6.02 -2.26
C GLY A 17 15.20 -6.81 -2.12
N GLY A 18 14.04 -6.23 -2.45
CA GLY A 18 12.75 -6.92 -2.41
C GLY A 18 12.53 -7.83 -3.61
N LEU A 19 12.56 -9.15 -3.41
CA LEU A 19 12.43 -10.11 -4.50
C LEU A 19 11.02 -10.08 -5.11
N ALA A 20 10.95 -9.82 -6.43
CA ALA A 20 9.70 -9.88 -7.20
C ALA A 20 9.11 -11.31 -7.32
N THR A 21 9.84 -12.33 -6.89
CA THR A 21 9.37 -13.73 -6.89
C THR A 21 8.80 -14.15 -5.54
N ASP A 22 8.98 -13.36 -4.48
CA ASP A 22 8.47 -13.68 -3.15
C ASP A 22 7.04 -13.17 -2.99
N GLN A 23 6.06 -14.09 -2.97
CA GLN A 23 4.65 -13.76 -2.79
C GLN A 23 4.35 -12.99 -1.49
N ARG A 24 5.22 -13.10 -0.47
CA ARG A 24 5.07 -12.36 0.80
C ARG A 24 5.46 -10.89 0.65
N ASN A 25 6.15 -10.53 -0.42
CA ASN A 25 6.55 -9.16 -0.76
C ASN A 25 5.47 -8.43 -1.58
N PHE A 26 4.25 -8.95 -1.66
CA PHE A 26 3.18 -8.34 -2.44
C PHE A 26 1.93 -8.07 -1.60
N PHE A 27 1.24 -6.99 -1.94
CA PHE A 27 -0.11 -6.74 -1.46
C PHE A 27 -1.00 -6.17 -2.58
N PRO A 28 -2.33 -6.35 -2.50
CA PRO A 28 -3.24 -5.72 -3.44
C PRO A 28 -3.26 -4.19 -3.26
N GLN A 29 -2.87 -3.47 -4.31
CA GLN A 29 -2.74 -2.02 -4.31
C GLN A 29 -3.61 -1.39 -5.39
N ASN A 30 -4.20 -0.24 -5.07
CA ASN A 30 -4.84 0.59 -6.09
C ASN A 30 -3.82 1.01 -7.16
N PRO A 31 -4.09 0.82 -8.46
CA PRO A 31 -3.18 1.21 -9.55
C PRO A 31 -2.75 2.68 -9.50
N HIS A 32 -3.63 3.57 -9.05
CA HIS A 32 -3.36 5.01 -8.99
C HIS A 32 -2.33 5.37 -7.91
N LEU A 33 -2.13 4.50 -6.91
CA LEU A 33 -1.13 4.68 -5.85
C LEU A 33 0.21 4.05 -6.20
N ASN A 34 0.18 2.91 -6.87
CA ASN A 34 1.36 2.13 -7.22
C ASN A 34 2.35 2.93 -8.10
N MET A 35 1.85 3.87 -8.92
CA MET A 35 2.67 4.58 -9.91
C MET A 35 3.21 5.95 -9.46
N GLY A 36 2.75 6.49 -8.33
CA GLY A 36 3.10 7.86 -7.90
C GLY A 36 3.85 7.88 -6.58
N LEU A 37 3.08 7.96 -5.50
CA LEU A 37 3.61 8.16 -4.14
C LEU A 37 4.56 7.03 -3.71
N TRP A 38 4.25 5.79 -4.11
CA TRP A 38 5.10 4.64 -3.82
C TRP A 38 6.50 4.77 -4.44
N SER A 39 6.56 5.17 -5.72
CA SER A 39 7.82 5.39 -6.44
C SER A 39 8.66 6.51 -5.82
N THR A 40 8.01 7.59 -5.36
CA THR A 40 8.69 8.70 -4.67
C THR A 40 9.33 8.26 -3.36
N ILE A 41 8.58 7.57 -2.49
CA ILE A 41 9.11 7.10 -1.20
C ILE A 41 10.25 6.10 -1.42
N GLU A 42 10.09 5.16 -2.35
CA GLU A 42 11.17 4.24 -2.70
C GLU A 42 12.41 4.97 -3.23
N ASN A 43 12.25 6.07 -3.98
CA ASN A 43 13.37 6.87 -4.47
C ASN A 43 14.12 7.51 -3.32
N ASP A 44 13.40 8.07 -2.35
CA ASP A 44 13.98 8.72 -1.19
C ASP A 44 14.78 7.72 -0.34
N VAL A 45 14.20 6.55 -0.04
CA VAL A 45 14.92 5.48 0.68
C VAL A 45 16.14 5.02 -0.10
N TYR A 46 16.00 4.79 -1.40
CA TYR A 46 17.11 4.34 -2.25
C TYR A 46 18.27 5.35 -2.26
N ASN A 47 17.96 6.65 -2.34
CA ASN A 47 18.98 7.69 -2.28
C ASN A 47 19.69 7.75 -0.92
N LEU A 48 18.95 7.53 0.18
CA LEU A 48 19.54 7.44 1.53
C LEU A 48 20.45 6.20 1.69
N VAL A 49 20.06 5.06 1.11
CA VAL A 49 20.91 3.86 1.11
C VAL A 49 22.20 4.10 0.29
N LEU A 50 22.09 4.79 -0.85
CA LEU A 50 23.25 5.11 -1.68
C LEU A 50 24.23 6.10 -1.03
N SER A 51 23.79 6.95 -0.10
CA SER A 51 24.70 7.83 0.64
C SER A 51 25.58 7.10 1.67
N SER A 52 25.57 5.75 1.68
CA SER A 52 26.36 4.88 2.56
C SER A 52 26.05 5.01 4.05
N GLU A 53 24.82 5.45 4.36
CA GLU A 53 24.33 5.52 5.74
C GLU A 53 23.43 4.32 6.05
N PRO A 54 23.44 3.82 7.30
CA PRO A 54 22.40 2.91 7.77
C PRO A 54 21.03 3.57 7.67
N VAL A 55 20.10 2.92 6.97
CA VAL A 55 18.70 3.34 6.88
C VAL A 55 17.83 2.28 7.54
N LEU A 56 17.02 2.71 8.50
CA LEU A 56 15.95 1.89 9.07
C LEU A 56 14.65 2.21 8.34
N LEU A 57 14.11 1.23 7.62
CA LEU A 57 12.81 1.29 6.95
C LEU A 57 11.82 0.40 7.70
N SER A 58 10.66 0.95 8.07
CA SER A 58 9.51 0.19 8.57
C SER A 58 8.29 0.49 7.71
N ILE A 59 7.61 -0.58 7.29
CA ILE A 59 6.38 -0.51 6.51
C ILE A 59 5.32 -1.26 7.30
N THR A 60 4.25 -0.57 7.68
CA THR A 60 3.12 -1.19 8.38
C THR A 60 1.91 -1.22 7.47
N LEU A 61 1.37 -2.41 7.23
CA LEU A 61 0.17 -2.63 6.43
C LEU A 61 -1.04 -2.73 7.36
N LEU A 62 -1.95 -1.74 7.32
CA LEU A 62 -3.13 -1.70 8.16
C LEU A 62 -4.34 -2.30 7.45
N TYR A 63 -4.92 -3.33 8.06
CA TYR A 63 -6.15 -3.97 7.62
C TYR A 63 -7.30 -3.53 8.54
N GLU A 64 -8.47 -3.29 7.96
CA GLU A 64 -9.64 -2.81 8.69
C GLU A 64 -10.11 -3.78 9.79
N ASN A 65 -9.98 -5.09 9.57
CA ASN A 65 -10.38 -6.15 10.50
C ASN A 65 -9.69 -7.48 10.15
N GLN A 66 -9.94 -8.51 10.96
CA GLN A 66 -9.33 -9.84 10.82
C GLN A 66 -9.73 -10.60 9.55
N GLN A 67 -10.82 -10.21 8.89
CA GLN A 67 -11.32 -10.85 7.67
C GLN A 67 -10.89 -10.09 6.40
N ALA A 68 -10.34 -8.88 6.55
CA ALA A 68 -9.91 -8.07 5.42
C ALA A 68 -8.69 -8.72 4.75
N THR A 69 -8.78 -8.92 3.43
CA THR A 69 -7.67 -9.42 2.58
C THR A 69 -7.05 -8.32 1.73
N ARG A 70 -7.44 -7.06 1.99
CA ARG A 70 -6.94 -5.85 1.34
C ARG A 70 -6.73 -4.80 2.42
N LEU A 71 -5.54 -4.22 2.47
CA LEU A 71 -5.19 -3.18 3.43
C LEU A 71 -5.85 -1.85 3.05
N THR A 72 -6.14 -1.03 4.06
CA THR A 72 -6.72 0.31 3.89
C THR A 72 -5.66 1.41 3.95
N THR A 73 -4.59 1.19 4.71
CA THR A 73 -3.56 2.20 4.94
C THR A 73 -2.19 1.58 4.99
N ILE A 74 -1.20 2.27 4.44
CA ILE A 74 0.21 1.94 4.58
C ILE A 74 0.86 3.04 5.41
N VAL A 75 1.55 2.67 6.47
CA VAL A 75 2.35 3.60 7.28
C VAL A 75 3.81 3.35 6.97
N PHE A 76 4.47 4.34 6.38
CA PHE A 76 5.91 4.34 6.17
C PHE A 76 6.62 5.02 7.32
N ARG A 77 7.76 4.47 7.74
CA ARG A 77 8.70 5.13 8.64
C ARG A 77 10.12 4.93 8.15
N ILE A 78 10.84 6.02 7.97
CA ILE A 78 12.24 6.03 7.53
C ILE A 78 13.05 6.78 8.58
N GLN A 79 14.16 6.19 9.02
CA GLN A 79 15.12 6.81 9.92
C GLN A 79 16.53 6.63 9.34
N SER A 80 17.30 7.72 9.26
CA SER A 80 18.74 7.71 8.97
C SER A 80 19.50 8.51 10.03
N ASP A 81 20.76 8.15 10.27
CA ASP A 81 21.53 8.65 11.42
C ASP A 81 22.18 10.03 11.19
N THR A 82 22.35 10.53 9.96
CA THR A 82 22.93 11.89 9.76
C THR A 82 22.42 12.70 8.54
N GLY A 83 22.26 14.01 8.76
CA GLY A 83 22.93 15.02 7.91
C GLY A 83 22.15 15.76 6.81
N SER A 84 21.06 15.23 6.25
CA SER A 84 20.22 16.03 5.30
C SER A 84 18.72 15.74 5.38
N TYR A 85 18.34 14.62 5.99
CA TYR A 85 16.94 14.23 6.20
C TYR A 85 16.78 13.70 7.64
N HIS A 86 17.10 14.52 8.64
CA HIS A 86 16.70 14.23 10.02
C HIS A 86 15.19 14.45 10.18
N ASN A 87 14.39 13.60 9.56
CA ASN A 87 12.96 13.55 9.80
C ASN A 87 12.57 12.08 9.78
N ASN A 88 11.89 11.64 10.84
CA ASN A 88 11.04 10.47 10.72
C ASN A 88 9.99 10.82 9.67
N ILE A 89 10.19 10.39 8.42
CA ILE A 89 9.17 10.54 7.39
C ILE A 89 8.10 9.53 7.73
N ILE A 90 6.98 10.02 8.28
CA ILE A 90 5.79 9.23 8.55
C ILE A 90 4.74 9.63 7.53
N GLU A 91 4.43 8.71 6.63
CA GLU A 91 3.39 8.90 5.63
C GLU A 91 2.32 7.82 5.79
N ASP A 92 1.09 8.29 6.02
CA ASP A 92 -0.11 7.47 6.02
C ASP A 92 -0.71 7.51 4.62
N ILE A 93 -0.51 6.45 3.86
CA ILE A 93 -0.99 6.33 2.49
C ILE A 93 -2.31 5.59 2.52
N SER A 94 -3.40 6.27 2.19
CA SER A 94 -4.68 5.60 1.95
C SER A 94 -4.57 4.71 0.72
N ASN A 95 -4.99 3.46 0.85
CA ASN A 95 -5.17 2.50 -0.23
C ASN A 95 -6.66 2.27 -0.47
N PRO A 96 -7.42 3.21 -1.07
CA PRO A 96 -8.82 2.97 -1.37
C PRO A 96 -8.96 1.97 -2.52
N PRO A 97 -10.07 1.24 -2.64
CA PRO A 97 -10.44 0.52 -3.86
C PRO A 97 -10.37 1.39 -5.11
N ALA A 98 -10.25 0.79 -6.29
CA ALA A 98 -10.50 1.52 -7.53
C ALA A 98 -11.97 1.99 -7.55
N PRO A 99 -12.29 3.18 -8.11
CA PRO A 99 -13.66 3.71 -8.14
C PRO A 99 -14.68 2.72 -8.72
N GLU A 100 -14.27 1.93 -9.72
CA GLU A 100 -15.10 0.92 -10.36
C GLU A 100 -15.49 -0.22 -9.39
N ASP A 101 -14.61 -0.56 -8.45
CA ASP A 101 -14.88 -1.60 -7.46
C ASP A 101 -15.81 -1.09 -6.34
N GLU A 102 -15.70 0.20 -5.99
CA GLU A 102 -16.62 0.85 -5.06
C GLU A 102 -18.05 0.92 -5.62
N LEU A 103 -18.19 1.30 -6.89
CA LEU A 103 -19.48 1.36 -7.57
C LEU A 103 -20.18 0.00 -7.58
N MET A 104 -19.47 -1.06 -7.94
CA MET A 104 -20.02 -2.42 -7.97
C MET A 104 -20.45 -2.91 -6.58
N LYS A 105 -19.66 -2.60 -5.54
CA LYS A 105 -20.02 -2.93 -4.15
C LYS A 105 -21.31 -2.23 -3.72
N ASN A 106 -21.46 -0.96 -4.08
CA ASN A 106 -22.65 -0.18 -3.75
C ASN A 106 -23.91 -0.72 -4.45
N ILE A 107 -23.82 -1.05 -5.75
CA ILE A 107 -24.92 -1.66 -6.51
C ILE A 107 -25.36 -2.99 -5.86
N LEU A 108 -24.44 -3.93 -5.64
CA LEU A 108 -24.74 -5.23 -5.03
C LEU A 108 -25.35 -5.10 -3.62
N SER A 109 -24.85 -4.16 -2.81
CA SER A 109 -25.38 -3.91 -1.47
C SER A 109 -26.82 -3.38 -1.51
N SER A 110 -27.17 -2.58 -2.52
CA SER A 110 -28.51 -2.03 -2.70
C SER A 110 -29.51 -3.07 -3.18
N GLU A 111 -29.10 -3.95 -4.11
CA GLU A 111 -29.91 -5.09 -4.57
C GLU A 111 -30.19 -6.07 -3.44
N THR A 112 -29.20 -6.38 -2.61
CA THR A 112 -29.36 -7.25 -1.44
C THR A 112 -30.36 -6.66 -0.43
N ARG A 113 -30.28 -5.34 -0.18
CA ARG A 113 -31.22 -4.64 0.70
C ARG A 113 -32.65 -4.63 0.14
N LEU A 114 -32.80 -4.48 -1.17
CA LEU A 114 -34.10 -4.55 -1.83
C LEU A 114 -34.69 -5.96 -1.77
N SER A 115 -33.89 -7.00 -2.07
CA SER A 115 -34.32 -8.40 -1.97
C SER A 115 -34.80 -8.76 -0.56
N ASN A 116 -34.09 -8.34 0.48
CA ASN A 116 -34.48 -8.61 1.88
C ASN A 116 -35.67 -7.77 2.37
N LYS A 117 -36.03 -6.69 1.66
CA LYS A 117 -37.19 -5.85 1.99
C LYS A 117 -38.48 -6.36 1.37
N TYR A 118 -38.39 -7.15 0.29
CA TYR A 118 -39.53 -7.59 -0.51
C TYR A 118 -39.67 -9.12 -0.62
N GLY A 119 -38.87 -9.91 0.09
CA GLY A 119 -38.98 -11.36 0.25
C GLY A 119 -39.22 -11.75 1.69
#